data_AF-A0A0E4BYU0-F1
#
_entry.id   AF-A0A0E4BYU0-F1
#
_cell.length_a   1.000
_cell.length_b   1.000
_cell.length_c   1.000
_cell.angle_alpha   90.00
_cell.angle_beta   90.00
_cell.angle_gamma   90.00
#
_symmetry.space_group_name_H-M   'P 1'
#
loop_
_entity.id
_entity.type
_entity.pdbx_description
1 polymer ?
#
loop_
_entity_poly.entity_id
_entity_poly.type
_entity_poly.pdbx_seq_one_letter_code
_entity_poly.pdbx_strand_id
1 'polypeptide(L)'
;MYVAGFVDEEDEAWGTLIPLEAKVVEQAVLGHQTFGVWCNSDGRIQSEPSSYGLFEYLLEKGQLKETPLDELVVEAIEEGRNEPNDDIIDMFETLHERLLRAASAVADEIARRRR
;
A
#
# COMPACT_ATOMS: atom_id res chain seq x y z
N MET A 1 22.20 -21.04 2.02
CA MET A 1 22.93 -19.77 1.95
C MET A 1 22.11 -18.87 1.07
N TYR A 2 21.62 -17.74 1.59
CA TYR A 2 20.83 -16.81 0.79
C TYR A 2 21.73 -15.76 0.17
N VAL A 3 21.41 -15.34 -1.04
CA VAL A 3 22.17 -14.35 -1.79
C VAL A 3 21.20 -13.38 -2.45
N ALA A 4 21.54 -12.10 -2.48
CA ALA A 4 20.90 -11.12 -3.33
C ALA A 4 21.75 -10.90 -4.58
N GLY A 5 21.11 -10.90 -5.75
CA GLY A 5 21.75 -10.72 -7.04
C GLY A 5 20.71 -10.60 -8.15
N PHE A 6 21.17 -10.40 -9.38
CA PHE A 6 20.31 -10.40 -10.57
C PHE A 6 20.38 -11.77 -11.23
N VAL A 7 19.32 -12.14 -11.94
CA VAL A 7 19.34 -13.28 -12.87
C VAL A 7 19.15 -12.76 -14.29
N ASP A 8 19.74 -13.43 -15.27
CA ASP A 8 19.54 -13.13 -16.68
C ASP A 8 18.30 -13.85 -17.25
N GLU A 9 18.11 -13.75 -18.57
CA GLU A 9 16.95 -14.33 -19.27
C GLU A 9 16.93 -15.88 -19.26
N GLU A 10 18.02 -16.52 -18.85
CA GLU A 10 18.14 -17.99 -18.73
C GLU A 10 18.08 -18.46 -17.27
N ASP A 11 17.65 -17.57 -16.35
CA ASP A 11 17.66 -17.78 -14.89
C ASP A 11 19.07 -18.00 -14.29
N GLU A 12 20.13 -17.62 -15.01
CA GLU A 12 21.50 -17.71 -14.49
C GLU A 12 21.87 -16.46 -13.67
N ALA A 13 22.62 -16.68 -12.59
CA ALA A 13 23.06 -15.61 -11.71
C ALA A 13 24.01 -14.64 -12.44
N TRP A 14 23.62 -13.37 -12.51
CA TRP A 14 24.37 -12.32 -13.19
C TRP A 14 24.93 -11.29 -12.21
N GLY A 15 26.23 -11.01 -12.32
CA GLY A 15 26.94 -10.00 -11.54
C GLY A 15 27.31 -10.43 -10.11
N THR A 16 27.53 -9.45 -9.24
CA THR A 16 28.00 -9.69 -7.86
C THR A 16 26.88 -10.21 -6.97
N LEU A 17 27.06 -11.39 -6.41
CA LEU A 17 26.16 -11.95 -5.41
C LEU A 17 26.55 -11.46 -4.02
N ILE A 18 25.59 -10.83 -3.32
CA ILE A 18 25.76 -10.37 -1.94
C ILE A 18 25.24 -11.47 -1.01
N PRO A 19 26.11 -12.12 -0.21
CA PRO A 19 25.66 -13.11 0.76
C PRO A 19 24.82 -12.44 1.84
N LEU A 20 23.66 -13.02 2.11
CA LEU A 20 22.75 -12.58 3.15
C LEU A 20 22.79 -13.55 4.33
N GLU A 21 22.84 -13.00 5.54
CA GLU A 21 22.72 -13.80 6.76
C GLU A 21 21.33 -14.46 6.82
N ALA A 22 21.27 -15.73 7.26
CA ALA A 22 20.01 -16.45 7.35
C ALA A 22 18.98 -15.73 8.23
N LYS A 23 19.42 -15.11 9.33
CA LYS A 23 18.58 -14.29 10.20
C LYS A 23 18.05 -13.03 9.50
N VAL A 24 18.86 -12.42 8.63
CA VAL A 24 18.47 -11.26 7.81
C VAL A 24 17.49 -11.67 6.74
N VAL A 25 17.58 -12.87 6.17
CA VAL A 25 16.58 -13.37 5.21
C VAL A 25 15.32 -13.88 5.89
N GLU A 26 15.40 -14.53 7.04
CA GLU A 26 14.22 -14.88 7.84
C GLU A 26 13.48 -13.64 8.36
N GLN A 27 14.20 -12.55 8.65
CA GLN A 27 13.61 -11.23 8.90
C GLN A 27 13.22 -10.47 7.62
N ALA A 28 13.89 -10.67 6.49
CA ALA A 28 13.51 -10.02 5.23
C ALA A 28 12.30 -10.69 4.58
N VAL A 29 12.08 -11.98 4.87
CA VAL A 29 10.92 -12.79 4.48
C VAL A 29 9.83 -12.80 5.57
N LEU A 30 10.14 -12.42 6.82
CA LEU A 30 9.21 -12.31 7.95
C LEU A 30 8.04 -13.30 7.88
N GLY A 31 8.37 -14.59 7.96
CA GLY A 31 7.51 -15.62 8.52
C GLY A 31 6.12 -15.82 7.92
N HIS A 32 5.94 -15.72 6.60
CA HIS A 32 4.62 -15.79 5.94
C HIS A 32 3.67 -14.64 6.33
N GLN A 33 4.21 -13.46 6.63
CA GLN A 33 3.38 -12.29 6.88
C GLN A 33 2.70 -11.80 5.61
N THR A 34 1.37 -11.81 5.62
CA THR A 34 0.56 -11.10 4.64
C THR A 34 0.35 -9.67 5.11
N PHE A 35 0.41 -8.73 4.19
CA PHE A 35 0.07 -7.34 4.47
C PHE A 35 -1.32 -7.03 3.94
N GLY A 36 -2.18 -6.52 4.82
CA GLY A 36 -3.44 -5.88 4.48
C GLY A 36 -3.24 -4.38 4.25
N VAL A 37 -4.37 -3.71 4.00
CA VAL A 37 -4.46 -2.26 3.89
C VAL A 37 -5.14 -1.74 5.14
N TRP A 38 -4.45 -0.85 5.86
CA TRP A 38 -5.03 -0.12 6.98
C TRP A 38 -5.33 1.31 6.58
N CYS A 39 -6.54 1.78 6.90
CA CYS A 39 -6.99 3.14 6.67
C CYS A 39 -7.21 3.83 8.02
N ASN A 40 -6.39 4.85 8.29
CA ASN A 40 -6.57 5.73 9.43
C ASN A 40 -7.84 6.57 9.25
N SER A 41 -8.41 7.04 10.37
CA SER A 41 -9.63 7.86 10.36
C SER A 41 -9.44 9.24 9.70
N ASP A 42 -8.20 9.68 9.52
CA ASP A 42 -7.86 10.91 8.79
C ASP A 42 -7.64 10.68 7.28
N GLY A 43 -7.88 9.47 6.78
CA GLY A 43 -7.80 9.13 5.36
C GLY A 43 -6.39 8.78 4.87
N ARG A 44 -5.43 8.55 5.78
CA ARG A 44 -4.12 8.00 5.43
C ARG A 44 -4.15 6.48 5.35
N ILE A 45 -3.52 5.94 4.31
CA ILE A 45 -3.44 4.51 4.02
C ILE A 45 -2.02 4.03 4.28
N GLN A 46 -1.89 2.86 4.91
CA GLN A 46 -0.61 2.20 5.14
C GLN A 46 -0.75 0.67 5.08
N SER A 47 0.37 -0.02 4.99
CA SER A 47 0.41 -1.48 5.06
C SER A 47 0.23 -1.97 6.50
N GLU A 48 -0.55 -3.03 6.67
CA GLU A 48 -0.79 -3.69 7.96
C GLU A 48 -0.32 -5.15 7.90
N PRO A 49 0.77 -5.52 8.58
CA PRO A 49 1.14 -6.91 8.69
C PRO A 49 0.09 -7.67 9.51
N SER A 50 -0.22 -8.91 9.13
CA SER A 50 -1.15 -9.78 9.87
C SER A 50 -0.74 -10.07 11.33
N SER A 51 0.53 -9.84 11.69
CA SER A 51 0.99 -9.87 13.08
C SER A 51 0.86 -8.50 13.74
N TYR A 52 -0.05 -8.42 14.72
CA TYR A 52 -0.27 -7.21 15.51
C TYR A 52 0.99 -6.71 16.22
N GLY A 53 1.81 -7.60 16.77
CA GLY A 53 3.07 -7.21 17.43
C GLY A 53 4.13 -6.67 16.46
N LEU A 54 4.10 -7.11 15.20
CA LEU A 54 4.95 -6.54 14.14
C LEU A 54 4.42 -5.16 13.71
N PHE A 55 3.09 -4.99 13.62
CA PHE A 55 2.49 -3.71 13.28
C PHE A 55 2.87 -2.63 14.29
N GLU A 56 2.68 -2.87 15.60
CA GLU A 56 3.06 -1.93 16.66
C GLU A 56 4.56 -1.59 16.60
N TYR A 57 5.41 -2.60 16.42
CA TYR A 57 6.85 -2.39 16.29
C TYR A 57 7.20 -1.49 15.09
N LEU A 58 6.66 -1.76 13.90
CA LEU A 58 6.94 -0.97 12.70
C LEU A 58 6.37 0.45 12.82
N LEU A 59 5.20 0.60 13.44
CA LEU A 59 4.58 1.89 13.72
C LEU A 59 5.44 2.73 14.67
N GLU A 60 5.88 2.17 15.79
CA GLU A 60 6.78 2.84 16.76
C GLU A 60 8.11 3.27 16.14
N LYS A 61 8.61 2.51 15.15
CA LYS A 61 9.83 2.82 14.43
C LYS A 61 9.64 3.80 13.28
N GLY A 62 8.41 4.23 12.99
CA GLY A 62 8.09 5.09 11.85
C GLY A 62 8.45 4.43 10.51
N GLN A 63 8.37 3.10 10.43
CA GLN A 63 8.73 2.31 9.26
C GLN A 63 7.54 2.00 8.36
N LEU A 64 6.32 2.33 8.80
CA LEU A 64 5.12 2.27 7.96
C LEU A 64 4.94 3.62 7.27
N LYS A 65 5.07 3.62 5.94
CA LYS A 65 4.78 4.81 5.14
C LYS A 65 3.26 5.01 5.10
N GLU A 66 2.82 6.17 5.55
CA GLU A 66 1.45 6.62 5.39
C GLU A 66 1.33 7.47 4.12
N THR A 67 0.46 7.06 3.21
CA THR A 67 0.12 7.83 2.01
C THR A 67 -1.32 8.32 2.11
N PRO A 68 -1.59 9.62 1.92
CA PRO A 68 -2.96 10.13 1.80
C PRO A 68 -3.75 9.42 0.69
N LEU A 69 -5.02 9.12 0.93
CA LEU A 69 -5.88 8.44 -0.06
C LEU A 69 -5.98 9.22 -1.37
N ASP A 70 -6.01 10.55 -1.32
CA ASP A 70 -6.05 11.43 -2.49
C ASP A 70 -4.79 11.31 -3.35
N GLU A 71 -3.61 11.20 -2.73
CA GLU A 71 -2.36 10.93 -3.46
C GLU A 71 -2.39 9.57 -4.16
N LEU A 72 -2.89 8.52 -3.51
CA LEU A 72 -3.04 7.19 -4.12
C LEU A 72 -4.01 7.18 -5.29
N VAL A 73 -5.10 7.95 -5.20
CA VAL A 73 -6.08 8.08 -6.30
C VAL A 73 -5.45 8.79 -7.49
N VAL A 74 -4.69 9.86 -7.25
CA VAL A 74 -3.94 10.57 -8.31
C VAL A 74 -2.94 9.63 -8.97
N GLU A 75 -2.12 8.92 -8.18
CA GLU A 75 -1.15 7.94 -8.68
C GLU A 75 -1.84 6.87 -9.54
N ALA A 76 -2.96 6.30 -9.09
CA ALA A 76 -3.70 5.29 -9.86
C ALA A 76 -4.28 5.81 -11.19
N ILE A 77 -4.66 7.10 -11.25
CA ILE A 77 -5.15 7.74 -12.47
C ILE A 77 -3.99 8.09 -13.41
N GLU A 78 -2.89 8.60 -12.88
CA GLU A 78 -1.72 9.06 -13.63
C GLU A 78 -0.85 7.90 -14.13
N GLU A 79 -0.71 6.82 -13.36
CA GLU A 79 0.20 5.71 -13.70
C GLU A 79 -0.25 4.89 -14.91
N GLY A 80 -1.51 5.01 -15.37
CA GLY A 80 -1.94 4.81 -16.77
C GLY A 80 -1.36 3.65 -17.60
N ARG A 81 -0.79 2.60 -16.99
CA ARG A 81 -0.21 1.42 -17.66
C ARG A 81 -1.25 0.38 -18.04
N ASN A 82 -2.49 0.59 -17.63
CA ASN A 82 -3.63 -0.12 -18.17
C ASN A 82 -4.20 0.74 -19.29
N GLU A 83 -4.06 0.28 -20.54
CA GLU A 83 -4.81 0.84 -21.67
C GLU A 83 -6.27 1.02 -21.23
N PRO A 84 -6.83 2.24 -21.32
CA PRO A 84 -8.20 2.47 -20.91
C PRO A 84 -9.11 1.62 -21.81
N ASN A 85 -9.67 0.55 -21.25
CA ASN A 85 -10.88 -0.04 -21.82
C ASN A 85 -11.98 1.04 -21.75
N ASP A 86 -12.83 1.13 -22.77
CA ASP A 86 -13.91 2.13 -22.89
C ASP A 86 -14.79 2.19 -21.62
N ASP A 87 -14.88 1.09 -20.86
CA ASP A 87 -15.61 0.98 -19.60
C ASP A 87 -15.02 1.77 -18.41
N ILE A 88 -13.76 2.24 -18.49
CA ILE A 88 -13.10 2.89 -17.34
C ILE A 88 -13.73 4.25 -16.99
N ILE A 89 -14.31 4.93 -17.97
CA ILE A 89 -14.97 6.22 -17.77
C ILE A 89 -16.24 6.03 -16.94
N ASP A 90 -17.08 5.05 -17.27
CA ASP A 90 -18.29 4.71 -16.50
C ASP A 90 -17.95 4.32 -15.05
N MET A 91 -16.82 3.63 -14.85
CA MET A 91 -16.30 3.31 -13.52
C MET A 91 -15.89 4.57 -12.74
N PHE A 92 -15.23 5.53 -13.39
CA PHE A 92 -14.86 6.81 -12.78
C PHE A 92 -16.07 7.68 -12.44
N GLU A 93 -17.10 7.72 -13.29
CA GLU A 93 -18.36 8.41 -12.99
C GLU A 93 -19.02 7.80 -11.75
N THR A 94 -19.08 6.47 -11.68
CA THR A 94 -19.60 5.75 -10.52
C THR A 94 -18.80 6.05 -9.25
N LEU A 95 -17.46 6.08 -9.35
CA LEU A 95 -16.59 6.42 -8.24
C LEU A 95 -16.82 7.87 -7.77
N HIS A 96 -16.95 8.80 -8.71
CA HIS A 96 -17.19 10.21 -8.43
C HIS A 96 -18.48 10.42 -7.61
N GLU A 97 -19.60 9.80 -8.02
CA GLU A 97 -20.86 9.90 -7.27
C GLU A 97 -20.75 9.33 -5.84
N ARG A 98 -20.03 8.22 -5.67
CA ARG A 98 -19.81 7.61 -4.36
C ARG A 98 -18.99 8.55 -3.45
N LEU A 99 -17.95 9.19 -4.00
CA LEU A 99 -17.12 10.14 -3.26
C LEU A 99 -17.90 11.38 -2.85
N LEU A 100 -18.76 11.93 -3.72
CA LEU A 100 -19.62 13.06 -3.36
C LEU A 100 -20.54 12.72 -2.18
N ARG A 101 -21.20 11.56 -2.20
CA ARG A 101 -22.05 11.10 -1.08
C ARG A 101 -21.25 10.93 0.22
N ALA A 102 -20.05 10.35 0.14
CA ALA A 102 -19.18 10.18 1.30
C ALA A 102 -18.73 11.54 1.88
N ALA A 103 -18.37 12.50 1.04
CA ALA A 103 -17.99 13.84 1.46
C ALA A 103 -19.12 14.55 2.22
N SER A 104 -20.36 14.42 1.74
CA SER A 104 -21.53 14.95 2.47
C SER A 104 -21.71 14.31 3.84
N ALA A 105 -21.58 12.98 3.95
CA ALA A 105 -21.70 12.28 5.24
C ALA A 105 -20.63 12.73 6.26
N VAL A 106 -19.40 12.97 5.81
CA VAL A 106 -18.32 13.51 6.65
C VAL A 106 -18.65 14.93 7.11
N ALA A 107 -19.15 15.79 6.22
CA ALA A 107 -19.55 17.15 6.56
C ALA A 107 -20.67 17.17 7.63
N ASP A 108 -21.67 16.29 7.50
CA ASP A 108 -22.76 16.15 8.47
C ASP A 108 -22.25 15.73 9.85
N GLU A 109 -21.31 14.77 9.90
CA GLU A 109 -20.70 14.31 11.15
C GLU A 109 -19.87 15.41 11.83
N ILE A 110 -19.09 16.18 11.05
CA ILE A 110 -18.34 17.34 11.57
C ILE A 110 -19.31 18.36 12.17
N ALA A 111 -20.40 18.69 11.46
CA ALA A 111 -21.42 19.61 11.94
C ALA A 111 -22.09 19.10 13.22
N ARG A 112 -22.32 17.78 13.33
CA ARG A 112 -22.90 17.15 14.53
C ARG A 112 -21.98 17.27 15.75
N ARG A 113 -20.68 17.06 15.61
CA ARG A 113 -19.72 17.10 16.74
C ARG A 113 -19.34 18.50 17.20
N ARG A 114 -19.57 19.52 16.37
CA ARG A 114 -19.29 20.93 16.69
C ARG A 114 -20.48 21.67 17.33
N ARG A 115 -21.64 21.01 17.42
CA ARG A 115 -22.82 21.50 18.16
C ARG A 115 -22.72 21.11 19.63
#